data_AF-A0A0C2Y1Z2-F1
#
_entry.id   AF-A0A0C2Y1Z2-F1
#
_cell.length_a   1.000
_cell.length_b   1.000
_cell.length_c   1.000
_cell.angle_alpha   90.00
_cell.angle_beta   90.00
_cell.angle_gamma   90.00
#
_symmetry.space_group_name_H-M   'P 1'
#
loop_
_entity.id
_entity.type
_entity.pdbx_description
1 polymer ?
#
loop_
_entity_poly.entity_id
_entity_poly.type
_entity_poly.pdbx_seq_one_letter_code
_entity_poly.pdbx_strand_id
1 'polypeptide(L)'
;MSLYPDNTNRANRVRQLCLDISHFQTQMKEDVEDAHASDEAAIKILDIIAHDAGYKTLDEYVAAAATQLSAEDRAAFDKMKTDLENLDEAMNISHRVFRGLIALGLLTHGVRIFALAFKQTQSILFGIQALVRSIYHAALGAVETAVKLATWGRVTLNFASRAEGIGAEALEGMKFLKIGGSVLVGIGVLVDAGLLIAEAIQGSRQRDDLRAAIIDLCARRFIVKQMQQKARVLRNFKSDAKSMVKTKTRCDKWIKQGRMTAKEAGEEMQPDMDEIEEKIQTAMSAITSKTIWDSLDTQDNDSKVAWKDEDPNLARILQWITDHPQGKEKNGDDKKEKETPKIEETKDDRTIRMEEATQRSKEALKRKRQEEKKKKKPMDMWV
;
A
#
# COMPACT_ATOMS: atom_id res chain seq x y z
N MET A 1 -45.33 0.15 7.40
CA MET A 1 -44.98 -0.67 6.21
C MET A 1 -44.26 0.21 5.22
N SER A 2 -43.08 -0.19 4.75
CA SER A 2 -42.43 0.50 3.62
C SER A 2 -43.26 0.23 2.36
N LEU A 3 -43.57 1.27 1.58
CA LEU A 3 -44.20 1.14 0.26
C LEU A 3 -43.30 0.37 -0.74
N TYR A 4 -42.01 0.23 -0.42
CA TYR A 4 -41.01 -0.47 -1.22
C TYR A 4 -40.14 -1.35 -0.30
N PRO A 5 -40.61 -2.54 0.12
CA PRO A 5 -39.87 -3.40 1.04
C PRO A 5 -38.48 -3.78 0.52
N ASP A 6 -38.32 -3.96 -0.79
CA ASP A 6 -37.03 -4.28 -1.41
C ASP A 6 -35.99 -3.15 -1.28
N ASN A 7 -36.42 -1.89 -1.15
CA ASN A 7 -35.48 -0.78 -0.96
C ASN A 7 -34.79 -0.87 0.41
N THR A 8 -35.48 -1.44 1.42
CA THR A 8 -34.86 -1.72 2.71
C THR A 8 -33.75 -2.76 2.56
N ASN A 9 -33.97 -3.83 1.78
CA ASN A 9 -32.95 -4.85 1.53
C ASN A 9 -31.74 -4.28 0.78
N ARG A 10 -31.98 -3.46 -0.26
CA ARG A 10 -30.91 -2.78 -1.00
C ARG A 10 -30.11 -1.83 -0.11
N ALA A 11 -30.76 -0.99 0.69
CA ALA A 11 -30.09 -0.08 1.62
C ALA A 11 -29.26 -0.86 2.67
N ASN A 12 -29.79 -1.96 3.18
CA ASN A 12 -29.06 -2.85 4.08
C ASN A 12 -27.82 -3.45 3.39
N ARG A 13 -27.93 -3.89 2.13
CA ARG A 13 -26.79 -4.41 1.36
C ARG A 13 -25.73 -3.33 1.12
N VAL A 14 -26.14 -2.11 0.74
CA VAL A 14 -25.22 -0.96 0.62
C VAL A 14 -24.46 -0.75 1.93
N ARG A 15 -25.14 -0.72 3.07
CA ARG A 15 -24.51 -0.58 4.39
C ARG A 15 -23.54 -1.73 4.68
N GLN A 16 -23.92 -2.98 4.41
CA GLN A 16 -23.05 -4.15 4.59
C GLN A 16 -21.77 -4.02 3.76
N LEU A 17 -21.88 -3.67 2.48
CA LEU A 17 -20.72 -3.49 1.59
C LEU A 17 -19.78 -2.37 2.08
N CYS A 18 -20.33 -1.24 2.54
CA CYS A 18 -19.54 -0.16 3.14
C CYS A 18 -18.79 -0.63 4.40
N LEU A 19 -19.46 -1.37 5.29
CA LEU A 19 -18.84 -1.91 6.51
C LEU A 19 -17.72 -2.89 6.18
N ASP A 20 -17.92 -3.79 5.22
CA ASP A 20 -16.89 -4.74 4.78
C ASP A 20 -15.66 -4.02 4.21
N ILE A 21 -15.87 -3.00 3.36
CA ILE A 21 -14.79 -2.18 2.83
C ILE A 21 -14.00 -1.52 3.96
N SER A 22 -14.69 -0.87 4.89
CA SER A 22 -14.07 -0.22 6.06
C SER A 22 -13.29 -1.23 6.94
N HIS A 23 -13.86 -2.41 7.14
CA HIS A 23 -13.19 -3.48 7.87
C HIS A 23 -11.90 -3.93 7.17
N PHE A 24 -11.92 -4.18 5.86
CA PHE A 24 -10.72 -4.54 5.11
C PHE A 24 -9.67 -3.44 5.14
N GLN A 25 -10.07 -2.17 5.02
CA GLN A 25 -9.17 -1.02 5.13
C GLN A 25 -8.51 -0.95 6.51
N THR A 26 -9.27 -1.22 7.58
CA THR A 26 -8.74 -1.26 8.95
C THR A 26 -7.70 -2.38 9.11
N GLN A 27 -7.98 -3.59 8.63
CA GLN A 27 -7.02 -4.69 8.66
C GLN A 27 -5.75 -4.38 7.85
N MET A 28 -5.90 -3.73 6.69
CA MET A 28 -4.75 -3.31 5.89
C MET A 28 -3.92 -2.23 6.59
N LYS A 29 -4.56 -1.32 7.34
CA LYS A 29 -3.87 -0.34 8.17
C LYS A 29 -3.00 -1.05 9.23
N GLU A 30 -3.57 -2.00 9.96
CA GLU A 30 -2.85 -2.80 10.95
C GLU A 30 -1.65 -3.53 10.30
N ASP A 31 -1.88 -4.16 9.13
CA ASP A 31 -0.80 -4.81 8.37
C ASP A 31 0.33 -3.85 7.98
N VAL A 32 0.01 -2.59 7.62
CA VAL A 32 1.01 -1.54 7.31
C VAL A 32 1.78 -1.10 8.54
N GLU A 33 1.11 -0.91 9.66
CA GLU A 33 1.73 -0.48 10.92
C GLU A 33 2.67 -1.58 11.46
N ASP A 34 2.24 -2.84 11.41
CA ASP A 34 3.09 -3.99 11.74
C ASP A 34 4.30 -4.08 10.81
N ALA A 35 4.09 -3.90 9.51
CA ALA A 35 5.16 -3.89 8.53
C ALA A 35 6.17 -2.75 8.76
N HIS A 36 5.70 -1.59 9.24
CA HIS A 36 6.55 -0.46 9.61
C HIS A 36 7.42 -0.77 10.83
N ALA A 37 6.83 -1.31 11.90
CA ALA A 37 7.58 -1.72 13.09
C ALA A 37 8.64 -2.79 12.75
N SER A 38 8.30 -3.73 11.87
CA SER A 38 9.24 -4.71 11.35
C SER A 38 10.40 -4.07 10.58
N ASP A 39 10.12 -3.05 9.76
CA ASP A 39 11.15 -2.35 8.99
C ASP A 39 12.12 -1.60 9.92
N GLU A 40 11.61 -0.89 10.94
CA GLU A 40 12.48 -0.23 11.94
C GLU A 40 13.39 -1.22 12.67
N ALA A 41 12.88 -2.40 13.04
CA ALA A 41 13.69 -3.45 13.64
C ALA A 41 14.76 -3.98 12.68
N ALA A 42 14.43 -4.12 11.39
CA ALA A 42 15.37 -4.54 10.37
C ALA A 42 16.48 -3.50 10.14
N ILE A 43 16.17 -2.20 10.15
CA ILE A 43 17.19 -1.13 10.06
C ILE A 43 18.22 -1.29 11.17
N LYS A 44 17.79 -1.53 12.42
CA LYS A 44 18.73 -1.70 13.55
C LYS A 44 19.67 -2.88 13.32
N ILE A 45 19.17 -4.00 12.80
CA ILE A 45 20.00 -5.17 12.49
C ILE A 45 20.99 -4.84 11.36
N LEU A 46 20.52 -4.15 10.32
CA LEU A 46 21.36 -3.75 9.19
C LEU A 46 22.43 -2.73 9.59
N ASP A 47 22.14 -1.80 10.51
CA ASP A 47 23.13 -0.89 11.08
C ASP A 47 24.22 -1.67 11.84
N ILE A 48 23.84 -2.71 12.61
CA ILE A 48 24.82 -3.58 13.28
C ILE A 48 25.70 -4.29 12.25
N ILE A 49 25.11 -4.85 11.19
CA ILE A 49 25.88 -5.52 10.13
C ILE A 49 26.82 -4.54 9.41
N ALA A 50 26.36 -3.33 9.12
CA ALA A 50 27.17 -2.28 8.53
C ALA A 50 28.37 -1.94 9.42
N HIS A 51 28.16 -1.77 10.72
CA HIS A 51 29.22 -1.55 11.70
C HIS A 51 30.21 -2.69 11.77
N ASP A 52 29.71 -3.92 11.82
CA ASP A 52 30.51 -5.14 11.81
C ASP A 52 31.34 -5.31 10.53
N ALA A 53 30.91 -4.70 9.43
CA ALA A 53 31.64 -4.64 8.16
C ALA A 53 32.60 -3.44 8.07
N GLY A 54 32.72 -2.64 9.13
CA GLY A 54 33.67 -1.52 9.22
C GLY A 54 33.11 -0.16 8.81
N TYR A 55 31.80 -0.04 8.57
CA TYR A 55 31.15 1.21 8.20
C TYR A 55 30.57 1.92 9.42
N LYS A 56 30.45 3.26 9.40
CA LYS A 56 29.89 3.99 10.57
C LYS A 56 28.38 4.04 10.57
N THR A 57 27.75 3.83 9.41
CA THR A 57 26.30 3.89 9.26
C THR A 57 25.83 2.95 8.16
N LEU A 58 24.57 2.54 8.18
CA LEU A 58 23.96 1.84 7.05
C LEU A 58 24.00 2.65 5.75
N ASP A 59 23.91 3.98 5.78
CA ASP A 59 23.97 4.79 4.56
C ASP A 59 25.37 4.76 3.93
N GLU A 60 26.44 4.76 4.72
CA GLU A 60 27.82 4.54 4.21
C GLU A 60 27.96 3.15 3.60
N TYR A 61 27.40 2.13 4.23
CA TYR A 61 27.39 0.75 3.72
C TYR A 61 26.67 0.65 2.37
N VAL A 62 25.50 1.27 2.27
CA VAL A 62 24.72 1.36 1.02
C VAL A 62 25.49 2.11 -0.05
N ALA A 63 26.11 3.24 0.27
CA ALA A 63 26.89 4.01 -0.68
C ALA A 63 28.09 3.21 -1.23
N ALA A 64 28.79 2.47 -0.36
CA ALA A 64 29.88 1.61 -0.77
C ALA A 64 29.40 0.48 -1.69
N ALA A 65 28.28 -0.17 -1.36
CA ALA A 65 27.70 -1.19 -2.23
C ALA A 65 27.26 -0.64 -3.59
N ALA A 66 26.68 0.55 -3.62
CA ALA A 66 26.26 1.21 -4.85
C ALA A 66 27.43 1.43 -5.83
N THR A 67 28.68 1.49 -5.35
CA THR A 67 29.87 1.58 -6.20
C THR A 67 30.07 0.34 -7.10
N GLN A 68 29.47 -0.80 -6.73
CA GLN A 68 29.51 -2.04 -7.53
C GLN A 68 28.43 -2.10 -8.62
N LEU A 69 27.45 -1.20 -8.59
CA LEU A 69 26.41 -1.11 -9.62
C LEU A 69 26.96 -0.46 -10.89
N SER A 70 26.36 -0.82 -12.03
CA SER A 70 26.55 -0.09 -13.29
C SER A 70 26.12 1.38 -13.11
N ALA A 71 26.62 2.28 -13.96
CA ALA A 71 26.25 3.70 -13.89
C ALA A 71 24.72 3.90 -14.07
N GLU A 72 24.10 3.12 -14.95
CA GLU A 72 22.66 3.14 -15.19
C GLU A 72 21.88 2.66 -13.97
N ASP A 73 22.26 1.53 -13.38
CA ASP A 73 21.60 0.98 -12.18
C ASP A 73 21.76 1.90 -10.98
N ARG A 74 22.94 2.51 -10.80
CA ARG A 74 23.20 3.48 -9.73
C ARG A 74 22.31 4.72 -9.89
N ALA A 75 22.20 5.27 -11.10
CA ALA A 75 21.34 6.42 -11.36
C ALA A 75 19.85 6.09 -11.09
N ALA A 76 19.39 4.89 -11.48
CA ALA A 76 18.03 4.44 -11.18
C ALA A 76 17.80 4.29 -9.67
N PHE A 77 18.77 3.74 -8.95
CA PHE A 77 18.75 3.59 -7.50
C PHE A 77 18.71 4.93 -6.77
N ASP A 78 19.56 5.89 -7.16
CA ASP A 78 19.62 7.23 -6.57
C ASP A 78 18.35 8.04 -6.85
N LYS A 79 17.79 7.90 -8.06
CA LYS A 79 16.49 8.46 -8.38
C LYS A 79 15.39 7.89 -7.50
N MET A 80 15.34 6.56 -7.34
CA MET A 80 14.35 5.90 -6.48
C MET A 80 14.46 6.36 -5.02
N LYS A 81 15.70 6.51 -4.51
CA LYS A 81 15.97 7.07 -3.19
C LYS A 81 15.40 8.47 -3.04
N THR A 82 15.70 9.36 -3.97
CA THR A 82 15.25 10.75 -3.94
C THR A 82 13.73 10.84 -4.06
N ASP A 83 13.12 10.06 -4.95
CA ASP A 83 11.67 10.03 -5.14
C ASP A 83 10.95 9.58 -3.86
N LEU A 84 11.48 8.57 -3.16
CA LEU A 84 10.89 8.00 -1.94
C LEU A 84 11.11 8.85 -0.69
N GLU A 85 12.26 9.47 -0.53
CA GLU A 85 12.56 10.38 0.59
C GLU A 85 11.60 11.59 0.62
N ASN A 86 11.12 12.01 -0.55
CA ASN A 86 10.16 13.11 -0.69
C ASN A 86 8.70 12.67 -0.61
N LEU A 87 8.41 11.37 -0.62
CA LEU A 87 7.06 10.84 -0.77
C LEU A 87 6.34 10.66 0.58
N ASP A 88 6.96 9.92 1.50
CA ASP A 88 6.41 9.53 2.79
C ASP A 88 7.51 8.97 3.70
N GLU A 89 7.58 9.41 4.96
CA GLU A 89 8.64 9.03 5.91
C GLU A 89 8.71 7.51 6.11
N ALA A 90 7.55 6.88 6.24
CA ALA A 90 7.48 5.46 6.51
C ALA A 90 7.84 4.65 5.23
N MET A 91 7.66 5.22 4.02
CA MET A 91 8.17 4.62 2.77
C MET A 91 9.69 4.73 2.71
N ASN A 92 10.25 5.84 3.17
CA ASN A 92 11.70 5.99 3.29
C ASN A 92 12.31 4.95 4.25
N ILE A 93 11.65 4.65 5.37
CA ILE A 93 12.08 3.59 6.30
C ILE A 93 12.13 2.23 5.59
N SER A 94 11.05 1.85 4.90
CA SER A 94 11.01 0.59 4.15
C SER A 94 12.08 0.54 3.05
N HIS A 95 12.27 1.67 2.35
CA HIS A 95 13.31 1.82 1.36
C HIS A 95 14.71 1.64 1.96
N ARG A 96 14.96 2.20 3.15
CA ARG A 96 16.25 2.09 3.82
C ARG A 96 16.58 0.64 4.22
N VAL A 97 15.62 -0.13 4.73
CA VAL A 97 15.79 -1.58 5.01
C VAL A 97 16.29 -2.30 3.77
N PHE A 98 15.56 -2.10 2.69
CA PHE A 98 15.83 -2.74 1.42
C PHE A 98 17.16 -2.35 0.81
N ARG A 99 17.51 -1.05 0.84
CA ARG A 99 18.81 -0.57 0.35
C ARG A 99 19.91 -1.25 1.14
N GLY A 100 19.72 -1.40 2.45
CA GLY A 100 20.58 -2.19 3.31
C GLY A 100 20.68 -3.65 2.87
N LEU A 101 19.57 -4.31 2.55
CA LEU A 101 19.57 -5.69 2.03
C LEU A 101 20.27 -5.83 0.66
N ILE A 102 20.11 -4.87 -0.26
CA ILE A 102 20.87 -4.84 -1.52
C ILE A 102 22.36 -4.71 -1.21
N ALA A 103 22.72 -3.76 -0.34
CA ALA A 103 24.10 -3.52 0.02
C ALA A 103 24.75 -4.76 0.61
N LEU A 104 23.96 -5.44 1.44
CA LEU A 104 24.28 -6.71 2.05
C LEU A 104 24.55 -7.81 1.02
N GLY A 105 23.76 -7.90 -0.05
CA GLY A 105 23.96 -8.87 -1.13
C GLY A 105 25.17 -8.55 -2.01
N LEU A 106 25.32 -7.28 -2.44
CA LEU A 106 26.42 -6.82 -3.31
C LEU A 106 27.78 -6.95 -2.62
N LEU A 107 27.89 -6.49 -1.37
CA LEU A 107 29.19 -6.45 -0.69
C LEU A 107 29.69 -7.84 -0.27
N THR A 108 28.83 -8.85 -0.18
CA THR A 108 29.25 -10.22 0.15
C THR A 108 29.80 -11.04 -1.01
N HIS A 109 30.13 -10.45 -2.16
CA HIS A 109 30.85 -11.06 -3.30
C HIS A 109 30.20 -12.32 -3.93
N GLY A 110 29.13 -12.87 -3.35
CA GLY A 110 28.55 -14.15 -3.74
C GLY A 110 27.23 -14.07 -4.52
N VAL A 111 26.56 -12.91 -4.60
CA VAL A 111 25.17 -12.92 -5.10
C VAL A 111 24.84 -11.69 -5.96
N ARG A 112 25.57 -11.54 -7.08
CA ARG A 112 25.13 -10.65 -8.19
C ARG A 112 23.73 -11.05 -8.71
N ILE A 113 23.41 -12.34 -8.58
CA ILE A 113 22.08 -12.93 -8.80
C ILE A 113 21.04 -12.35 -7.84
N PHE A 114 21.40 -12.14 -6.57
CA PHE A 114 20.51 -11.52 -5.58
C PHE A 114 20.17 -10.11 -6.03
N ALA A 115 21.15 -9.26 -6.37
CA ALA A 115 20.84 -7.90 -6.81
C ALA A 115 19.87 -7.83 -8.01
N LEU A 116 19.93 -8.80 -8.93
CA LEU A 116 19.04 -8.89 -10.09
C LEU A 116 17.64 -9.43 -9.75
N ALA A 117 17.54 -10.52 -8.98
CA ALA A 117 16.28 -11.16 -8.57
C ALA A 117 15.46 -10.28 -7.61
N PHE A 118 16.04 -9.95 -6.45
CA PHE A 118 16.37 -8.57 -6.12
C PHE A 118 15.46 -7.47 -6.68
N LYS A 119 16.04 -6.66 -7.58
CA LYS A 119 15.45 -5.53 -8.31
C LYS A 119 14.03 -5.75 -8.85
N GLN A 120 13.72 -6.92 -9.40
CA GLN A 120 12.37 -7.21 -9.94
C GLN A 120 11.35 -7.36 -8.81
N THR A 121 11.58 -8.31 -7.89
CA THR A 121 10.72 -8.57 -6.73
C THR A 121 10.50 -7.29 -5.93
N GLN A 122 11.58 -6.58 -5.71
CA GLN A 122 11.65 -5.30 -5.02
C GLN A 122 10.74 -4.19 -5.59
N SER A 123 10.75 -4.01 -6.91
CA SER A 123 9.89 -3.03 -7.58
C SER A 123 8.41 -3.39 -7.41
N ILE A 124 8.10 -4.70 -7.39
CA ILE A 124 6.75 -5.20 -7.09
C ILE A 124 6.37 -4.90 -5.64
N LEU A 125 7.22 -5.26 -4.67
CA LEU A 125 6.94 -5.08 -3.25
C LEU A 125 6.72 -3.61 -2.89
N PHE A 126 7.59 -2.70 -3.35
CA PHE A 126 7.38 -1.28 -3.10
C PHE A 126 6.21 -0.70 -3.86
N GLY A 127 5.99 -1.15 -5.09
CA GLY A 127 4.82 -0.79 -5.86
C GLY A 127 3.53 -1.09 -5.09
N ILE A 128 3.44 -2.30 -4.54
CA ILE A 128 2.32 -2.74 -3.70
C ILE A 128 2.29 -1.96 -2.39
N GLN A 129 3.40 -1.81 -1.67
CA GLN A 129 3.43 -1.12 -0.38
C GLN A 129 3.03 0.36 -0.50
N ALA A 130 3.50 1.04 -1.54
CA ALA A 130 3.09 2.40 -1.85
C ALA A 130 1.60 2.48 -2.16
N LEU A 131 1.04 1.51 -2.90
CA LEU A 131 -0.40 1.44 -3.13
C LEU A 131 -1.19 1.19 -1.85
N VAL A 132 -0.79 0.22 -1.02
CA VAL A 132 -1.45 -0.05 0.27
C VAL A 132 -1.42 1.21 1.15
N ARG A 133 -0.29 1.91 1.18
CA ARG A 133 -0.19 3.19 1.92
C ARG A 133 -0.97 4.32 1.28
N SER A 134 -1.15 4.32 -0.03
CA SER A 134 -2.04 5.27 -0.68
C SER A 134 -3.48 5.11 -0.17
N ILE A 135 -3.93 3.87 0.06
CA ILE A 135 -5.24 3.56 0.64
C ILE A 135 -5.33 4.10 2.05
N TYR A 136 -4.30 3.83 2.85
CA TYR A 136 -4.21 4.32 4.21
C TYR A 136 -4.32 5.84 4.27
N HIS A 137 -3.50 6.55 3.48
CA HIS A 137 -3.52 8.01 3.43
C HIS A 137 -4.84 8.55 2.87
N ALA A 138 -5.45 7.88 1.87
CA ALA A 138 -6.76 8.25 1.35
C ALA A 138 -7.86 8.12 2.42
N ALA A 139 -7.85 7.02 3.20
CA ALA A 139 -8.78 6.80 4.30
C ALA A 139 -8.63 7.83 5.43
N LEU A 140 -7.44 8.41 5.59
CA LEU A 140 -7.20 9.51 6.53
C LEU A 140 -7.49 10.90 5.95
N GLY A 141 -8.00 10.99 4.71
CA GLY A 141 -8.24 12.27 4.02
C GLY A 141 -6.98 12.97 3.51
N ALA A 142 -5.81 12.33 3.58
CA ALA A 142 -4.54 12.82 3.02
C ALA A 142 -4.44 12.52 1.52
N VAL A 143 -5.41 13.03 0.74
CA VAL A 143 -5.61 12.70 -0.69
C VAL A 143 -4.37 13.00 -1.54
N GLU A 144 -3.69 14.13 -1.31
CA GLU A 144 -2.49 14.48 -2.09
C GLU A 144 -1.37 13.44 -1.91
N THR A 145 -1.10 13.04 -0.66
CA THR A 145 -0.11 12.02 -0.34
C THR A 145 -0.51 10.67 -0.91
N ALA A 146 -1.79 10.32 -0.82
CA ALA A 146 -2.34 9.10 -1.43
C ALA A 146 -2.11 9.07 -2.94
N VAL A 147 -2.44 10.15 -3.65
CA VAL A 147 -2.24 10.24 -5.11
C VAL A 147 -0.76 10.12 -5.48
N LYS A 148 0.14 10.77 -4.72
CA LYS A 148 1.59 10.65 -4.93
C LYS A 148 2.06 9.20 -4.75
N LEU A 149 1.67 8.55 -3.66
CA LEU A 149 1.98 7.15 -3.36
C LEU A 149 1.42 6.20 -4.41
N ALA A 150 0.18 6.39 -4.84
CA ALA A 150 -0.45 5.57 -5.87
C ALA A 150 0.26 5.75 -7.21
N THR A 151 0.58 6.98 -7.59
CA THR A 151 1.30 7.31 -8.82
C THR A 151 2.68 6.67 -8.83
N TRP A 152 3.43 6.84 -7.73
CA TRP A 152 4.74 6.26 -7.59
C TRP A 152 4.67 4.73 -7.62
N GLY A 153 3.77 4.11 -6.84
CA GLY A 153 3.56 2.68 -6.84
C GLY A 153 3.25 2.15 -8.24
N ARG A 154 2.42 2.87 -9.00
CA ARG A 154 2.10 2.56 -10.40
C ARG A 154 3.33 2.61 -11.31
N VAL A 155 4.18 3.63 -11.18
CA VAL A 155 5.42 3.78 -11.97
C VAL A 155 6.37 2.63 -11.67
N THR A 156 6.55 2.30 -10.38
CA THR A 156 7.44 1.22 -9.94
C THR A 156 6.94 -0.16 -10.41
N LEU A 157 5.64 -0.42 -10.32
CA LEU A 157 5.03 -1.64 -10.87
C LEU A 157 5.16 -1.72 -12.40
N ASN A 158 4.99 -0.62 -13.12
CA ASN A 158 5.21 -0.56 -14.56
C ASN A 158 6.65 -0.87 -14.95
N PHE A 159 7.59 -0.40 -14.15
CA PHE A 159 9.00 -0.69 -14.37
C PHE A 159 9.28 -2.17 -14.14
N ALA A 160 8.76 -2.73 -13.04
CA ALA A 160 8.86 -4.17 -12.75
C ALA A 160 8.30 -5.00 -13.91
N SER A 161 7.11 -4.65 -14.39
CA SER A 161 6.37 -5.41 -15.40
C SER A 161 7.00 -5.41 -16.80
N ARG A 162 8.01 -4.57 -17.04
CA ARG A 162 8.78 -4.53 -18.29
C ARG A 162 10.06 -5.35 -18.21
N ALA A 163 10.47 -5.73 -17.01
CA ALA A 163 11.59 -6.64 -16.85
C ALA A 163 11.09 -8.06 -17.20
N GLU A 164 11.70 -8.67 -18.21
CA GLU A 164 11.42 -10.05 -18.60
C GLU A 164 11.58 -10.96 -17.36
N GLY A 165 10.52 -11.67 -16.98
CA GLY A 165 10.52 -12.53 -15.79
C GLY A 165 9.25 -12.47 -14.95
N ILE A 166 8.49 -11.37 -15.02
CA ILE A 166 7.20 -11.31 -14.33
C ILE A 166 6.14 -12.04 -15.17
N GLY A 167 5.60 -13.14 -14.64
CA GLY A 167 4.54 -13.90 -15.27
C GLY A 167 3.33 -13.04 -15.66
N ALA A 168 2.67 -13.39 -16.77
CA ALA A 168 1.52 -12.65 -17.31
C ALA A 168 0.41 -12.40 -16.28
N GLU A 169 0.27 -13.31 -15.30
CA GLU A 169 -0.70 -13.25 -14.20
C GLU A 169 -0.36 -12.15 -13.18
N ALA A 170 0.91 -11.98 -12.81
CA ALA A 170 1.34 -10.88 -11.96
C ALA A 170 1.19 -9.52 -12.67
N LEU A 171 1.41 -9.49 -13.99
CA LEU A 171 1.08 -8.37 -14.87
C LEU A 171 -0.41 -8.01 -14.87
N GLU A 172 -1.29 -9.02 -14.86
CA GLU A 172 -2.74 -8.84 -14.78
C GLU A 172 -3.18 -8.32 -13.40
N GLY A 173 -2.60 -8.87 -12.32
CA GLY A 173 -2.75 -8.33 -10.97
C GLY A 173 -2.25 -6.89 -10.84
N MET A 174 -1.24 -6.49 -11.61
CA MET A 174 -0.74 -5.12 -11.68
C MET A 174 -1.65 -4.19 -12.49
N LYS A 175 -2.35 -4.67 -13.52
CA LYS A 175 -3.36 -3.86 -14.24
C LYS A 175 -4.48 -3.44 -13.30
N PHE A 176 -4.94 -4.33 -12.42
CA PHE A 176 -5.91 -4.01 -11.37
C PHE A 176 -5.40 -2.94 -10.39
N LEU A 177 -4.12 -2.99 -10.03
CA LEU A 177 -3.50 -2.00 -9.15
C LEU A 177 -3.37 -0.61 -9.79
N LYS A 178 -3.12 -0.54 -11.12
CA LYS A 178 -3.14 0.73 -11.88
C LYS A 178 -4.50 1.41 -11.83
N ILE A 179 -5.57 0.61 -11.87
CA ILE A 179 -6.96 1.08 -11.83
C ILE A 179 -7.36 1.40 -10.37
N GLY A 180 -6.93 0.56 -9.44
CA GLY A 180 -7.24 0.66 -8.02
C GLY A 180 -6.74 1.95 -7.38
N GLY A 181 -5.54 2.45 -7.72
CA GLY A 181 -4.98 3.69 -7.16
C GLY A 181 -5.96 4.88 -7.14
N SER A 182 -6.79 5.02 -8.17
CA SER A 182 -7.79 6.07 -8.26
C SER A 182 -9.12 5.73 -7.59
N VAL A 183 -9.50 4.44 -7.57
CA VAL A 183 -10.68 3.95 -6.85
C VAL A 183 -10.54 4.22 -5.34
N LEU A 184 -9.32 4.13 -4.82
CA LEU A 184 -9.02 4.24 -3.39
C LEU A 184 -9.24 5.64 -2.81
N VAL A 185 -8.99 6.70 -3.60
CA VAL A 185 -9.30 8.08 -3.21
C VAL A 185 -10.81 8.30 -3.10
N GLY A 186 -11.60 7.65 -3.97
CA GLY A 186 -13.06 7.72 -3.91
C GLY A 186 -13.68 6.92 -2.76
N ILE A 187 -13.06 5.83 -2.30
CA ILE A 187 -13.66 4.94 -1.27
C ILE A 187 -13.89 5.66 0.06
N GLY A 188 -12.96 6.52 0.51
CA GLY A 188 -13.12 7.25 1.77
C GLY A 188 -14.34 8.17 1.78
N VAL A 189 -14.65 8.80 0.64
CA VAL A 189 -15.82 9.68 0.47
C VAL A 189 -17.13 8.89 0.34
N LEU A 190 -17.07 7.65 -0.14
CA LEU A 190 -18.25 6.86 -0.47
C LEU A 190 -18.83 6.07 0.69
N VAL A 191 -18.07 5.77 1.74
CA VAL A 191 -18.64 5.18 2.97
C VAL A 191 -19.63 6.18 3.59
N ASP A 192 -19.27 7.45 3.65
CA ASP A 192 -20.12 8.52 4.18
C ASP A 192 -21.31 8.79 3.25
N ALA A 193 -21.09 8.89 1.94
CA ALA A 193 -22.18 9.11 0.97
C ALA A 193 -23.15 7.93 0.88
N GLY A 194 -22.66 6.69 0.96
CA GLY A 194 -23.48 5.48 0.95
C GLY A 194 -24.36 5.34 2.19
N LEU A 195 -23.86 5.77 3.36
CA LEU A 195 -24.67 5.86 4.58
C LEU A 195 -25.77 6.91 4.43
N LEU A 196 -25.47 8.07 3.84
CA LEU A 196 -26.46 9.13 3.59
C LEU A 196 -27.56 8.67 2.61
N ILE A 197 -27.22 7.90 1.57
CA ILE A 197 -28.19 7.33 0.62
C ILE A 197 -29.09 6.29 1.32
N ALA A 198 -28.55 5.51 2.25
CA ALA A 198 -29.32 4.52 3.02
C ALA A 198 -30.32 5.17 3.99
N GLU A 199 -30.08 6.40 4.44
CA GLU A 199 -30.95 7.12 5.38
C GLU A 199 -32.08 7.89 4.70
N ALA A 200 -31.90 8.31 3.45
CA ALA A 200 -32.93 8.96 2.66
C ALA A 200 -33.87 7.93 2.02
N ILE A 201 -34.84 7.36 2.74
CA ILE A 201 -35.79 6.34 2.24
C ILE A 201 -37.16 6.98 1.93
N GLN A 202 -37.45 7.28 0.66
CA GLN A 202 -38.78 7.58 0.09
C GLN A 202 -38.71 7.72 -1.46
N GLY A 203 -38.99 6.65 -2.22
CA GLY A 203 -39.42 6.74 -3.62
C GLY A 203 -38.80 5.75 -4.63
N SER A 204 -39.33 5.77 -5.86
CA SER A 204 -38.93 4.87 -6.96
C SER A 204 -37.56 5.19 -7.58
N ARG A 205 -37.16 6.46 -7.64
CA ARG A 205 -35.82 6.88 -8.11
C ARG A 205 -34.69 6.25 -7.29
N GLN A 206 -34.96 5.98 -6.01
CA GLN A 206 -34.00 5.39 -5.08
C GLN A 206 -33.64 3.95 -5.42
N ARG A 207 -34.53 3.20 -6.08
CA ARG A 207 -34.24 1.82 -6.45
C ARG A 207 -33.05 1.76 -7.40
N ASP A 208 -33.06 2.62 -8.41
CA ASP A 208 -32.03 2.62 -9.45
C ASP A 208 -30.71 3.19 -8.89
N ASP A 209 -30.79 4.20 -8.02
CA ASP A 209 -29.63 4.74 -7.29
C ASP A 209 -28.99 3.69 -6.35
N LEU A 210 -29.81 2.96 -5.57
CA LEU A 210 -29.33 1.90 -4.68
C LEU A 210 -28.74 0.73 -5.47
N ARG A 211 -29.32 0.35 -6.61
CA ARG A 211 -28.75 -0.65 -7.52
C ARG A 211 -27.39 -0.23 -8.06
N ALA A 212 -27.28 1.02 -8.51
CA ALA A 212 -26.02 1.57 -8.99
C ALA A 212 -24.96 1.58 -7.87
N ALA A 213 -25.36 1.96 -6.64
CA ALA A 213 -24.49 1.93 -5.47
C ALA A 213 -24.04 0.51 -5.12
N ILE A 214 -24.92 -0.50 -5.16
CA ILE A 214 -24.55 -1.90 -4.93
C ILE A 214 -23.48 -2.34 -5.94
N ILE A 215 -23.67 -2.04 -7.22
CA ILE A 215 -22.70 -2.41 -8.28
C ILE A 215 -21.33 -1.76 -8.02
N ASP A 216 -21.31 -0.45 -7.75
CA ASP A 216 -20.09 0.30 -7.45
C ASP A 216 -19.39 -0.23 -6.18
N LEU A 217 -20.14 -0.46 -5.10
CA LEU A 217 -19.60 -0.94 -3.83
C LEU A 217 -19.12 -2.40 -3.91
N CYS A 218 -19.80 -3.28 -4.66
CA CYS A 218 -19.30 -4.64 -4.92
C CYS A 218 -17.94 -4.61 -5.64
N ALA A 219 -17.78 -3.75 -6.64
CA ALA A 219 -16.51 -3.59 -7.34
C ALA A 219 -15.40 -3.01 -6.45
N ARG A 220 -15.73 -2.05 -5.58
CA ARG A 220 -14.78 -1.48 -4.61
C ARG A 220 -14.37 -2.51 -3.56
N ARG A 221 -15.32 -3.25 -2.98
CA ARG A 221 -15.08 -4.36 -2.04
C ARG A 221 -14.13 -5.39 -2.65
N PHE A 222 -14.34 -5.74 -3.92
CA PHE A 222 -13.45 -6.63 -4.66
C PHE A 222 -12.00 -6.10 -4.74
N ILE A 223 -11.83 -4.83 -5.13
CA ILE A 223 -10.49 -4.21 -5.24
C ILE A 223 -9.80 -4.18 -3.87
N VAL A 224 -10.48 -3.72 -2.83
CA VAL A 224 -9.90 -3.62 -1.48
C VAL A 224 -9.54 -5.01 -0.95
N LYS A 225 -10.38 -6.01 -1.16
CA LYS A 225 -10.08 -7.40 -0.77
C LYS A 225 -8.84 -7.94 -1.48
N GLN A 226 -8.70 -7.67 -2.78
CA GLN A 226 -7.52 -8.06 -3.54
C GLN A 226 -6.25 -7.40 -3.00
N MET A 227 -6.30 -6.11 -2.68
CA MET A 227 -5.17 -5.39 -2.11
C MET A 227 -4.82 -5.90 -0.70
N GLN A 228 -5.82 -6.22 0.11
CA GLN A 228 -5.63 -6.85 1.41
C GLN A 228 -4.87 -8.18 1.29
N GLN A 229 -5.28 -9.08 0.38
CA GLN A 229 -4.57 -10.35 0.23
C GLN A 229 -3.12 -10.15 -0.23
N LYS A 230 -2.87 -9.23 -1.16
CA LYS A 230 -1.50 -8.89 -1.61
C LYS A 230 -0.66 -8.30 -0.46
N ALA A 231 -1.25 -7.46 0.38
CA ALA A 231 -0.58 -6.90 1.56
C ALA A 231 -0.18 -8.00 2.56
N ARG A 232 -1.04 -9.00 2.78
CA ARG A 232 -0.74 -10.15 3.65
C ARG A 232 0.39 -11.02 3.12
N VAL A 233 0.42 -11.29 1.80
CA VAL A 233 1.56 -12.00 1.18
C VAL A 233 2.86 -11.23 1.40
N LEU A 234 2.84 -9.91 1.18
CA LEU A 234 4.00 -9.05 1.44
C LEU A 234 4.43 -9.07 2.92
N ARG A 235 3.47 -9.04 3.85
CA ARG A 235 3.76 -9.13 5.29
C ARG A 235 4.44 -10.45 5.65
N ASN A 236 3.94 -11.57 5.13
CA ASN A 236 4.53 -12.90 5.36
C ASN A 236 5.96 -12.97 4.82
N PHE A 237 6.21 -12.43 3.62
CA PHE A 237 7.55 -12.34 3.06
C PHE A 237 8.54 -11.59 3.97
N LYS A 238 8.11 -10.50 4.63
CA LYS A 238 9.00 -9.78 5.57
C LYS A 238 9.45 -10.66 6.74
N SER A 239 8.57 -11.56 7.20
CA SER A 239 8.92 -12.54 8.23
C SER A 239 10.00 -13.51 7.73
N ASP A 240 9.89 -13.97 6.49
CA ASP A 240 10.86 -14.88 5.88
C ASP A 240 12.21 -14.18 5.62
N ALA A 241 12.18 -12.95 5.12
CA ALA A 241 13.38 -12.12 4.92
C ALA A 241 14.17 -11.91 6.23
N LYS A 242 13.47 -11.80 7.37
CA LYS A 242 14.11 -11.74 8.69
C LYS A 242 14.90 -13.02 9.01
N SER A 243 14.42 -14.18 8.56
CA SER A 243 15.16 -15.45 8.70
C SER A 243 16.46 -15.41 7.90
N MET A 244 16.38 -14.97 6.63
CA MET A 244 17.58 -14.83 5.78
C MET A 244 18.65 -13.91 6.38
N VAL A 245 18.23 -12.79 6.98
CA VAL A 245 19.15 -11.86 7.64
C VAL A 245 19.90 -12.57 8.77
N LYS A 246 19.22 -13.43 9.57
CA LYS A 246 19.86 -14.22 10.62
C LYS A 246 20.85 -15.25 10.05
N THR A 247 20.45 -15.97 8.99
CA THR A 247 21.33 -16.93 8.30
C THR A 247 22.60 -16.21 7.83
N LYS A 248 22.45 -15.02 7.25
CA LYS A 248 23.59 -14.23 6.81
C LYS A 248 24.50 -13.80 7.97
N THR A 249 23.94 -13.26 9.06
CA THR A 249 24.74 -12.89 10.23
C THR A 249 25.57 -14.08 10.75
N ARG A 250 25.03 -15.30 10.68
CA ARG A 250 25.77 -16.53 11.00
C ARG A 250 26.91 -16.79 10.01
N CYS A 251 26.64 -16.74 8.70
CA CYS A 251 27.65 -16.94 7.67
C CYS A 251 28.78 -15.90 7.76
N ASP A 252 28.46 -14.62 7.93
CA ASP A 252 29.44 -13.54 8.08
C ASP A 252 30.36 -13.78 9.29
N LYS A 253 29.80 -14.30 10.40
CA LYS A 253 30.59 -14.71 11.57
C LYS A 253 31.54 -15.87 11.24
N TRP A 254 31.11 -16.85 10.47
CA TRP A 254 31.97 -17.97 10.06
C TRP A 254 33.06 -17.54 9.08
N ILE A 255 32.77 -16.61 8.17
CA ILE A 255 33.77 -16.00 7.28
C ILE A 255 34.85 -15.29 8.09
N LYS A 256 34.46 -14.45 9.05
CA LYS A 256 35.40 -13.76 9.94
C LYS A 256 36.28 -14.73 10.74
N GLN A 257 35.76 -15.91 11.06
CA GLN A 257 36.49 -16.97 11.77
C GLN A 257 37.34 -17.84 10.86
N GLY A 258 37.34 -17.61 9.54
CA GLY A 258 38.02 -18.46 8.56
C GLY A 258 37.42 -19.86 8.43
N ARG A 259 36.17 -20.06 8.89
CA ARG A 259 35.47 -21.36 8.85
C ARG A 259 34.72 -21.61 7.55
N MET A 260 34.46 -20.55 6.79
CA MET A 260 33.68 -20.55 5.57
C MET A 260 34.19 -19.43 4.67
N THR A 261 34.18 -19.65 3.36
CA THR A 261 34.47 -18.62 2.36
C THR A 261 33.20 -17.85 1.99
N ALA A 262 33.34 -16.65 1.43
CA ALA A 262 32.18 -15.87 0.96
C ALA A 262 31.37 -16.62 -0.13
N LYS A 263 32.04 -17.46 -0.92
CA LYS A 263 31.40 -18.29 -1.94
C LYS A 263 30.51 -19.37 -1.31
N GLU A 264 31.04 -20.12 -0.34
CA GLU A 264 30.29 -21.15 0.39
C GLU A 264 29.11 -20.55 1.15
N ALA A 265 29.25 -19.34 1.71
CA ALA A 265 28.13 -18.63 2.33
C ALA A 265 27.02 -18.29 1.33
N GLY A 266 27.38 -17.88 0.10
CA GLY A 266 26.42 -17.66 -0.97
C GLY A 266 25.69 -18.95 -1.36
N GLU A 267 26.43 -20.04 -1.53
CA GLU A 267 25.89 -21.37 -1.84
C GLU A 267 24.97 -21.89 -0.72
N GLU A 268 25.30 -21.66 0.56
CA GLU A 268 24.45 -22.06 1.69
C GLU A 268 23.17 -21.23 1.81
N MET A 269 23.21 -19.94 1.47
CA MET A 269 22.02 -19.09 1.52
C MET A 269 21.08 -19.29 0.33
N GLN A 270 21.60 -19.73 -0.83
CA GLN A 270 20.85 -19.82 -2.08
C GLN A 270 19.51 -20.58 -1.95
N PRO A 271 19.43 -21.77 -1.30
CA PRO A 271 18.18 -22.50 -1.17
C PRO A 271 17.09 -21.72 -0.41
N ASP A 272 17.45 -21.03 0.68
CA ASP A 272 16.52 -20.19 1.43
C ASP A 272 15.99 -19.05 0.54
N MET A 273 16.86 -18.48 -0.31
CA MET A 273 16.47 -17.40 -1.22
C MET A 273 15.49 -17.90 -2.29
N ASP A 274 15.83 -19.02 -2.93
CA ASP A 274 15.02 -19.63 -3.98
C ASP A 274 13.65 -20.05 -3.43
N GLU A 275 13.62 -20.64 -2.23
CA GLU A 275 12.38 -21.01 -1.53
C GLU A 275 11.50 -19.78 -1.26
N ILE A 276 12.10 -18.68 -0.81
CA ILE A 276 11.37 -17.45 -0.52
C ILE A 276 10.82 -16.81 -1.79
N GLU A 277 11.62 -16.77 -2.86
CA GLU A 277 11.17 -16.29 -4.17
C GLU A 277 9.98 -17.13 -4.67
N GLU A 278 10.11 -18.46 -4.64
CA GLU A 278 9.05 -19.39 -5.05
C GLU A 278 7.79 -19.21 -4.20
N LYS A 279 7.91 -19.06 -2.88
CA LYS A 279 6.76 -18.80 -1.99
C LYS A 279 6.05 -17.51 -2.32
N ILE A 280 6.77 -16.42 -2.57
CA ILE A 280 6.15 -15.15 -2.97
C ILE A 280 5.45 -15.30 -4.31
N GLN A 281 6.12 -15.87 -5.31
CA GLN A 281 5.56 -16.05 -6.65
C GLN A 281 4.29 -16.90 -6.58
N THR A 282 4.36 -18.04 -5.91
CA THR A 282 3.23 -18.96 -5.69
C THR A 282 2.07 -18.25 -4.98
N ALA A 283 2.34 -17.56 -3.88
CA ALA A 283 1.32 -16.87 -3.10
C ALA A 283 0.70 -15.70 -3.88
N MET A 284 1.48 -14.97 -4.68
CA MET A 284 0.98 -13.89 -5.53
C MET A 284 0.15 -14.41 -6.70
N SER A 285 0.60 -15.47 -7.37
CA SER A 285 -0.15 -16.09 -8.48
C SER A 285 -1.44 -16.75 -8.01
N ALA A 286 -1.51 -17.21 -6.75
CA ALA A 286 -2.75 -17.69 -6.14
C ALA A 286 -3.80 -16.58 -5.93
N ILE A 287 -3.39 -15.29 -5.94
CA ILE A 287 -4.31 -14.14 -5.85
C ILE A 287 -4.83 -13.80 -7.24
N THR A 288 -5.81 -14.59 -7.69
CA THR A 288 -6.52 -14.40 -8.95
C THR A 288 -7.85 -13.67 -8.73
N SER A 289 -8.44 -13.13 -9.80
CA SER A 289 -9.78 -12.53 -9.70
C SER A 289 -10.82 -13.53 -9.21
N LYS A 290 -10.69 -14.81 -9.59
CA LYS A 290 -11.59 -15.88 -9.15
C LYS A 290 -11.42 -16.17 -7.66
N THR A 291 -10.20 -16.32 -7.15
CA THR A 291 -9.99 -16.64 -5.72
C THR A 291 -10.45 -15.49 -4.80
N ILE A 292 -10.32 -14.24 -5.25
CA ILE A 292 -10.90 -13.08 -4.54
C ILE A 292 -12.44 -13.15 -4.53
N TRP A 293 -13.05 -13.41 -5.69
CA TRP A 293 -14.50 -13.55 -5.80
C TRP A 293 -15.02 -14.67 -4.90
N ASP A 294 -14.45 -15.86 -5.02
CA ASP A 294 -14.85 -17.04 -4.25
C ASP A 294 -14.72 -16.75 -2.74
N SER A 295 -13.65 -16.08 -2.31
CA SER A 295 -13.48 -15.66 -0.90
C SER A 295 -14.57 -14.68 -0.42
N LEU A 296 -14.99 -13.72 -1.25
CA LEU A 296 -16.05 -12.77 -0.92
C LEU A 296 -17.43 -13.45 -0.93
N ASP A 297 -17.65 -14.35 -1.88
CA ASP A 297 -18.88 -15.13 -2.00
C ASP A 297 -19.06 -16.03 -0.78
N THR A 298 -18.01 -16.75 -0.37
CA THR A 298 -17.97 -17.53 0.88
C THR A 298 -18.27 -16.64 2.09
N GLN A 299 -17.61 -15.48 2.23
CA GLN A 299 -17.87 -14.56 3.33
C GLN A 299 -19.33 -14.12 3.40
N ASP A 300 -19.95 -13.81 2.26
CA ASP A 300 -21.37 -13.45 2.21
C ASP A 300 -22.28 -14.63 2.58
N ASN A 301 -21.99 -15.83 2.08
CA ASN A 301 -22.77 -17.04 2.37
C ASN A 301 -22.67 -17.43 3.85
N ASP A 302 -21.48 -17.32 4.44
CA ASP A 302 -21.21 -17.65 5.84
C ASP A 302 -21.90 -16.67 6.81
N SER A 303 -22.07 -15.40 6.41
CA SER A 303 -22.76 -14.40 7.20
C SER A 303 -24.24 -14.74 7.44
N LYS A 304 -24.86 -15.50 6.53
CA LYS A 304 -26.31 -15.82 6.48
C LYS A 304 -27.26 -14.61 6.44
N VAL A 305 -26.74 -13.38 6.37
CA VAL A 305 -27.52 -12.13 6.40
C VAL A 305 -27.27 -11.25 5.18
N ALA A 306 -26.36 -11.66 4.29
CA ALA A 306 -26.08 -10.94 3.06
C ALA A 306 -27.25 -11.06 2.07
N TRP A 307 -27.80 -9.94 1.63
CA TRP A 307 -28.78 -9.89 0.54
C TRP A 307 -28.05 -9.72 -0.80
N LYS A 308 -28.10 -10.73 -1.68
CA LYS A 308 -27.26 -10.83 -2.88
C LYS A 308 -28.03 -10.79 -4.20
N ASP A 309 -29.35 -10.63 -4.17
CA ASP A 309 -30.22 -10.80 -5.36
C ASP A 309 -29.86 -9.85 -6.51
N GLU A 310 -29.25 -8.70 -6.21
CA GLU A 310 -28.84 -7.69 -7.18
C GLU A 310 -27.33 -7.46 -7.23
N ASP A 311 -26.55 -8.30 -6.56
CA ASP A 311 -25.10 -8.21 -6.66
C ASP A 311 -24.65 -8.55 -8.09
N PRO A 312 -23.77 -7.75 -8.71
CA PRO A 312 -23.20 -8.09 -9.99
C PRO A 312 -22.35 -9.36 -9.88
N ASN A 313 -22.39 -10.21 -10.90
CA ASN A 313 -21.45 -11.33 -11.01
C ASN A 313 -20.01 -10.83 -11.24
N LEU A 314 -19.03 -11.73 -11.11
CA LEU A 314 -17.62 -11.43 -11.29
C LEU A 314 -17.32 -10.72 -12.63
N ALA A 315 -17.86 -11.22 -13.74
CA ALA A 315 -17.62 -10.62 -15.06
C ALA A 315 -18.07 -9.15 -15.11
N ARG A 316 -19.23 -8.85 -14.52
CA ARG A 316 -19.76 -7.49 -14.45
C ARG A 316 -18.93 -6.59 -13.54
N ILE A 317 -18.39 -7.12 -12.44
CA ILE A 317 -17.45 -6.39 -11.57
C ILE A 317 -16.17 -6.04 -12.32
N LEU A 318 -15.54 -7.01 -13.00
CA LEU A 318 -14.29 -6.78 -13.73
C LEU A 318 -14.50 -5.78 -14.89
N GLN A 319 -15.65 -5.87 -15.58
CA GLN A 319 -16.05 -4.89 -16.58
C GLN A 319 -16.19 -3.50 -15.95
N TRP A 320 -16.93 -3.38 -14.84
CA TRP A 320 -17.13 -2.10 -14.17
C TRP A 320 -15.80 -1.45 -13.80
N ILE A 321 -14.86 -2.22 -13.26
CA ILE A 321 -13.52 -1.75 -12.89
C ILE A 321 -12.77 -1.24 -14.11
N THR A 322 -12.91 -1.90 -15.26
CA THR A 322 -12.28 -1.49 -16.52
C THR A 322 -12.91 -0.22 -17.10
N ASP A 323 -14.24 -0.11 -17.05
CA ASP A 323 -15.02 0.99 -17.63
C ASP A 323 -14.95 2.28 -16.80
N HIS A 324 -14.62 2.17 -15.50
CA HIS A 324 -14.53 3.29 -14.58
C HIS A 324 -13.10 3.50 -14.06
N PRO A 325 -12.11 3.78 -14.93
CA PRO A 325 -10.79 4.17 -14.48
C PRO A 325 -10.92 5.57 -13.86
N GLN A 326 -11.07 5.63 -12.54
CA GLN A 326 -11.21 6.91 -11.85
C GLN A 326 -9.96 7.77 -12.13
N GLY A 327 -10.14 9.07 -12.35
CA GLY A 327 -9.08 9.97 -12.85
C GLY A 327 -9.50 10.84 -14.02
N LYS A 328 -10.65 10.55 -14.66
CA LYS A 328 -11.43 11.60 -15.32
C LYS A 328 -12.39 12.17 -14.28
N GLU A 329 -11.85 12.89 -13.29
CA GLU A 329 -12.68 13.92 -12.67
C GLU A 329 -13.26 14.74 -13.83
N LYS A 330 -14.58 14.88 -13.84
CA LYS A 330 -15.25 15.87 -14.69
C LYS A 330 -14.76 17.25 -14.20
N ASN A 331 -13.55 17.63 -14.60
CA ASN A 331 -13.09 19.00 -14.48
C ASN A 331 -14.02 19.83 -15.37
N GLY A 332 -15.01 20.46 -14.74
CA GLY A 332 -15.37 21.83 -15.08
C GLY A 332 -16.60 22.08 -15.94
N ASP A 333 -16.94 21.28 -16.95
CA ASP A 333 -17.87 21.79 -17.99
C ASP A 333 -19.34 21.33 -17.90
N ASP A 334 -19.65 20.38 -17.01
CA ASP A 334 -21.01 19.84 -16.85
C ASP A 334 -21.78 20.46 -15.67
N LYS A 335 -21.48 21.72 -15.29
CA LYS A 335 -22.42 22.55 -14.53
C LYS A 335 -23.55 23.03 -15.46
N LYS A 336 -24.40 22.11 -15.92
CA LYS A 336 -25.78 22.48 -16.22
C LYS A 336 -26.51 22.55 -14.90
N GLU A 337 -26.94 23.76 -14.54
CA GLU A 337 -27.89 24.04 -13.46
C GLU A 337 -29.04 23.04 -13.51
N LYS A 338 -28.99 22.03 -12.65
CA LYS A 338 -30.20 21.56 -12.00
C LYS A 338 -30.35 22.45 -10.78
N GLU A 339 -31.29 23.38 -10.84
CA GLU A 339 -31.79 24.09 -9.67
C GLU A 339 -32.35 23.07 -8.68
N THR A 340 -31.49 22.60 -7.79
CA THR A 340 -31.90 22.01 -6.53
C THR A 340 -32.35 23.17 -5.64
N PRO A 341 -33.49 23.07 -4.94
CA PRO A 341 -33.94 24.14 -4.04
C PRO A 341 -32.82 24.49 -3.06
N LYS A 342 -32.51 25.78 -2.91
CA LYS A 342 -31.60 26.28 -1.87
C LYS A 342 -32.14 25.85 -0.50
N ILE A 343 -31.63 24.74 0.00
CA ILE A 343 -31.59 24.47 1.43
C ILE A 343 -30.33 25.18 1.90
N GLU A 344 -30.49 26.19 2.76
CA GLU A 344 -29.37 26.73 3.53
C GLU A 344 -28.75 25.57 4.31
N GLU A 345 -27.61 25.06 3.84
CA GLU A 345 -26.75 24.17 4.63
C GLU A 345 -26.20 25.00 5.80
N THR A 346 -26.91 25.00 6.91
CA THR A 346 -26.29 25.22 8.21
C THR A 346 -25.30 24.09 8.42
N LYS A 347 -24.00 24.37 8.23
CA LYS A 347 -22.92 23.48 8.68
C LYS A 347 -23.21 23.12 10.15
N ASP A 348 -23.38 21.82 10.44
CA ASP A 348 -23.54 21.34 11.81
C ASP A 348 -22.34 21.81 12.65
N ASP A 349 -22.64 22.33 13.83
CA ASP A 349 -21.70 22.85 14.84
C ASP A 349 -20.60 21.82 15.17
N ARG A 350 -20.88 20.52 14.98
CA ARG A 350 -19.87 19.45 15.07
C ARG A 350 -18.76 19.54 14.01
N THR A 351 -19.09 19.84 12.77
CA THR A 351 -18.12 19.94 11.67
C THR A 351 -17.22 21.15 11.86
N ILE A 352 -17.80 22.28 12.30
CA ILE A 352 -17.06 23.50 12.64
C ILE A 352 -16.08 23.24 13.78
N ARG A 353 -16.53 22.58 14.86
CA ARG A 353 -15.66 22.24 16.01
C ARG A 353 -14.53 21.28 15.63
N MET A 354 -14.76 20.35 14.71
CA MET A 354 -13.74 19.41 14.25
C MET A 354 -12.67 20.08 13.37
N GLU A 355 -13.08 20.99 12.49
CA GLU A 355 -12.17 21.82 11.69
C GLU A 355 -11.32 22.72 12.60
N GLU A 356 -11.94 23.35 13.61
CA GLU A 356 -11.24 24.16 14.62
C GLU A 356 -10.26 23.34 15.46
N ALA A 357 -10.65 22.16 15.93
CA ALA A 357 -9.76 21.26 16.70
C ALA A 357 -8.55 20.82 15.86
N THR A 358 -8.78 20.50 14.58
CA THR A 358 -7.73 20.14 13.64
C THR A 358 -6.77 21.31 13.41
N GLN A 359 -7.29 22.53 13.24
CA GLN A 359 -6.48 23.72 13.05
C GLN A 359 -5.64 24.05 14.29
N ARG A 360 -6.23 23.96 15.49
CA ARG A 360 -5.52 24.14 16.76
C ARG A 360 -4.39 23.12 16.96
N SER A 361 -4.63 21.85 16.60
CA SER A 361 -3.60 20.80 16.63
C SER A 361 -2.42 21.10 15.69
N LYS A 362 -2.71 21.54 14.46
CA LYS A 362 -1.68 21.95 13.48
C LYS A 362 -0.84 23.13 13.97
N GLU A 363 -1.48 24.13 14.61
CA GLU A 363 -0.79 25.29 15.18
C GLU A 363 0.08 24.91 16.38
N ALA A 364 -0.41 24.04 17.26
CA ALA A 364 0.36 23.53 18.40
C ALA A 364 1.62 22.78 17.94
N LEU A 365 1.50 21.93 16.91
CA LEU A 365 2.64 21.21 16.33
C LEU A 365 3.66 22.16 15.69
N LYS A 366 3.21 23.21 14.99
CA LYS A 366 4.09 24.26 14.45
C LYS A 366 4.85 24.99 15.55
N ARG A 367 4.20 25.35 16.66
CA ARG A 367 4.86 26.01 17.81
C ARG A 367 5.92 25.10 18.44
N LYS A 368 5.61 23.83 18.69
CA LYS A 368 6.55 22.86 19.25
C LYS A 368 7.81 22.70 18.38
N ARG A 369 7.65 22.62 17.05
CA ARG A 369 8.78 22.58 16.11
C ARG A 369 9.63 23.85 16.13
N GLN A 370 9.03 25.03 16.31
CA GLN A 370 9.78 26.28 16.43
C GLN A 370 10.57 26.35 17.75
N GLU A 371 10.00 25.86 18.86
CA GLU A 371 10.70 25.78 20.15
C GLU A 371 11.88 24.81 20.11
N GLU A 372 11.71 23.64 19.49
CA GLU A 372 12.82 22.68 19.30
C GLU A 372 13.94 23.26 18.44
N LYS A 373 13.60 24.03 17.39
CA LYS A 373 14.60 24.76 16.59
C LYS A 373 15.35 25.83 17.39
N LYS A 374 14.68 26.52 18.33
CA LYS A 374 15.33 27.48 19.23
C LYS A 374 16.27 26.80 20.22
N LYS A 375 15.89 25.63 20.76
CA LYS A 375 16.74 24.83 21.67
C LYS A 375 17.97 24.23 21.00
N LYS A 376 17.90 23.96 19.69
CA LYS A 376 19.01 23.40 18.90
C LYS A 376 19.96 24.44 18.30
N LYS A 377 19.79 25.75 18.58
CA LYS A 377 20.81 26.73 18.20
C LYS A 377 22.06 26.47 19.05
N PRO A 378 23.21 26.09 18.46
CA PRO A 378 24.43 25.87 19.20
C PRO A 378 24.83 27.16 19.90
N MET A 379 25.26 27.02 21.16
CA MET A 379 25.79 28.09 21.99
C MET A 379 27.21 28.42 21.52
N ASP A 380 27.36 28.73 20.23
CA ASP A 380 28.62 29.17 19.63
C ASP A 380 28.71 30.68 19.81
N MET A 381 29.18 31.10 20.98
CA MET A 381 29.87 32.38 21.20
C MET A 381 30.23 32.48 22.68
N TRP A 382 31.38 31.93 23.05
CA TRP A 382 32.34 32.52 23.99
C TRP A 382 33.69 31.92 23.61
N VAL A 383 34.39 32.59 22.68
CA VAL A 383 35.85 32.52 22.51
C VAL A 383 36.42 33.67 23.30
#